data_AF-A0AAW0DMA1-F1
#
_entry.id   AF-A0AAW0DMA1-F1
#
_cell.length_a   1.000
_cell.length_b   1.000
_cell.length_c   1.000
_cell.angle_alpha   90.00
_cell.angle_beta   90.00
_cell.angle_gamma   90.00
#
_symmetry.space_group_name_H-M   'P 1'
#
loop_
_entity.id
_entity.type
_entity.pdbx_description
1 polymer ?
#
loop_
_entity_poly.entity_id
_entity_poly.type
_entity_poly.pdbx_seq_one_letter_code
_entity_poly.pdbx_strand_id
1 'polypeptide(L)'
;RVEKKDRRNLKMWAEGARESILRPHLPAYMDALERGWRAERDFVREVCNEFHARISWRVADDEEPDEPLPEYDPLATAEVEELDDDETEAKRTRIETLNARINRWLKYRAKKLRRPTTRDRTQDPWGILLSKLAGIKSPPKARQGFQQYMHESYDAEIKPVVEARWKARLVEEDGVDSLKTGKAPNAPFRAQVAREMFKELGDDERDALAQRAKDEAADQRREYLELMKGPPSKAPKNRQACIDNLGTFMTEVLKGVYEYTGLSCFAVFGGPIPMYDGDLRTLTVAYGRNQEPNPCHFPQWSKARFGQDVLDFMRDWLKTAYSQ
;
A
#
# COMPACT_ATOMS: atom_id res chain seq x y z
N ARG A 1 7.94 -45.22 7.15
CA ARG A 1 6.99 -44.08 7.06
C ARG A 1 5.69 -44.59 7.67
N VAL A 2 5.02 -43.84 8.57
CA VAL A 2 3.77 -44.30 9.19
C VAL A 2 2.71 -44.45 8.11
N GLU A 3 2.05 -45.62 8.03
CA GLU A 3 0.96 -45.90 7.08
C GLU A 3 -0.17 -44.90 7.29
N LYS A 4 -0.92 -44.56 6.22
CA LYS A 4 -1.96 -43.52 6.29
C LYS A 4 -3.00 -43.80 7.38
N LYS A 5 -3.44 -45.06 7.48
CA LYS A 5 -4.40 -45.55 8.47
C LYS A 5 -3.96 -45.36 9.93
N ASP A 6 -2.65 -45.30 10.19
CA ASP A 6 -2.08 -45.20 11.54
C ASP A 6 -1.80 -43.75 11.97
N ARG A 7 -2.16 -42.76 11.14
CA ARG A 7 -1.88 -41.35 11.41
C ARG A 7 -2.95 -40.76 12.32
N ARG A 8 -2.53 -40.32 13.52
CA ARG A 8 -3.39 -39.61 14.49
C ARG A 8 -3.86 -38.22 14.03
N ASN A 9 -3.32 -37.69 12.93
CA ASN A 9 -3.73 -36.41 12.37
C ASN A 9 -3.79 -36.47 10.84
N LEU A 10 -4.63 -35.62 10.25
CA LEU A 10 -4.79 -35.47 8.80
C LEU A 10 -3.60 -34.74 8.13
N LYS A 11 -2.44 -34.70 8.79
CA LYS A 11 -1.23 -34.14 8.21
C LYS A 11 -0.83 -35.06 7.06
N MET A 12 -0.67 -34.47 5.86
CA MET A 12 -0.44 -35.22 4.61
C MET A 12 -1.65 -36.03 4.11
N TRP A 13 -2.89 -35.64 4.44
CA TRP A 13 -4.11 -36.26 3.90
C TRP A 13 -4.09 -36.41 2.37
N ALA A 14 -3.63 -35.37 1.66
CA ALA A 14 -3.60 -35.39 0.20
C ALA A 14 -2.45 -36.21 -0.40
N GLU A 15 -1.55 -36.82 0.37
CA GLU A 15 -0.44 -37.60 -0.20
C GLU A 15 -0.94 -38.66 -1.19
N GLY A 16 -0.19 -38.99 -2.24
CA GLY A 16 -0.60 -39.98 -3.25
C GLY A 16 -1.45 -39.38 -4.38
N ALA A 17 -2.48 -40.11 -4.82
CA ALA A 17 -3.32 -39.73 -5.97
C ALA A 17 -4.06 -38.40 -5.76
N ARG A 18 -4.38 -38.04 -4.52
CA ARG A 18 -5.00 -36.75 -4.20
C ARG A 18 -4.06 -35.57 -4.49
N GLU A 19 -2.76 -35.72 -4.22
CA GLU A 19 -1.76 -34.67 -4.44
C GLU A 19 -1.39 -34.58 -5.92
N SER A 20 -1.44 -35.69 -6.68
CA SER A 20 -1.24 -35.63 -8.13
C SER A 20 -2.34 -34.83 -8.84
N ILE A 21 -3.58 -34.85 -8.34
CA ILE A 21 -4.67 -33.98 -8.81
C ILE A 21 -4.45 -32.53 -8.36
N LEU A 22 -4.17 -32.30 -7.08
CA LEU A 22 -4.20 -30.94 -6.52
C LEU A 22 -2.93 -30.11 -6.81
N ARG A 23 -1.76 -30.75 -6.94
CA ARG A 23 -0.48 -30.06 -7.08
C ARG A 23 -0.35 -29.25 -8.38
N PRO A 24 -0.76 -29.75 -9.57
CA PRO A 24 -0.72 -28.99 -10.81
C PRO A 24 -1.51 -27.67 -10.75
N HIS A 25 -2.55 -27.60 -9.91
CA HIS A 25 -3.38 -26.40 -9.75
C HIS A 25 -2.76 -25.28 -8.91
N LEU A 26 -1.63 -25.53 -8.24
CA LEU A 26 -1.03 -24.55 -7.33
C LEU A 26 -0.64 -23.22 -8.01
N PRO A 27 -0.02 -23.18 -9.21
CA PRO A 27 0.27 -21.92 -9.90
C PRO A 27 -0.99 -21.10 -10.21
N ALA A 28 -2.00 -21.72 -10.83
CA ALA A 28 -3.25 -21.03 -11.16
C ALA A 28 -4.05 -20.60 -9.92
N TYR A 29 -4.01 -21.39 -8.85
CA TYR A 29 -4.58 -20.98 -7.55
C TYR A 29 -3.88 -19.74 -6.97
N MET A 30 -2.55 -19.64 -7.11
CA MET A 30 -1.80 -18.46 -6.66
C MET A 30 -2.17 -17.22 -7.47
N ASP A 31 -2.37 -17.35 -8.78
CA ASP A 31 -2.84 -16.24 -9.64
C ASP A 31 -4.26 -15.81 -9.26
N ALA A 32 -5.16 -16.77 -9.02
CA ALA A 32 -6.52 -16.49 -8.56
C ALA A 32 -6.53 -15.74 -7.21
N LEU A 33 -5.64 -16.10 -6.29
CA LEU A 33 -5.43 -15.37 -5.03
C LEU A 33 -4.98 -13.92 -5.24
N GLU A 34 -4.19 -13.61 -6.28
CA GLU A 34 -3.75 -12.24 -6.58
C GLU A 34 -4.88 -11.40 -7.20
N ARG A 35 -5.78 -12.02 -7.97
CA ARG A 35 -6.95 -11.36 -8.56
C ARG A 35 -8.08 -11.08 -7.55
N GLY A 36 -8.04 -11.73 -6.38
CA GLY A 36 -8.93 -11.47 -5.25
C GLY A 36 -9.92 -12.59 -4.94
N TRP A 37 -10.74 -12.38 -3.90
CA TRP A 37 -11.53 -13.44 -3.27
C TRP A 37 -12.57 -14.11 -4.20
N ARG A 38 -13.12 -13.38 -5.18
CA ARG A 38 -14.08 -13.95 -6.14
C ARG A 38 -13.40 -14.95 -7.07
N ALA A 39 -12.27 -14.55 -7.65
CA ALA A 39 -11.46 -15.40 -8.51
C ALA A 39 -10.94 -16.63 -7.74
N GLU A 40 -10.49 -16.44 -6.49
CA GLU A 40 -10.11 -17.55 -5.60
C GLU A 40 -11.26 -18.54 -5.42
N ARG A 41 -12.46 -18.06 -5.07
CA ARG A 41 -13.62 -18.91 -4.82
C ARG A 41 -14.04 -19.69 -6.06
N ASP A 42 -14.10 -19.02 -7.21
CA ASP A 42 -14.52 -19.63 -8.46
C ASP A 42 -13.50 -20.71 -8.91
N PHE A 43 -12.20 -20.45 -8.76
CA PHE A 43 -11.14 -21.43 -9.05
C PHE A 43 -11.18 -22.63 -8.08
N VAL A 44 -11.37 -22.41 -6.78
CA VAL A 44 -11.49 -23.52 -5.81
C VAL A 44 -12.68 -24.41 -6.15
N ARG A 45 -13.80 -23.84 -6.62
CA ARG A 45 -14.96 -24.61 -7.07
C ARG A 45 -14.60 -25.51 -8.26
N GLU A 46 -13.87 -25.01 -9.25
CA GLU A 46 -13.41 -25.80 -10.40
C GLU A 46 -12.52 -26.98 -9.97
N VAL A 47 -11.55 -26.74 -9.08
CA VAL A 47 -10.68 -27.80 -8.55
C VAL A 47 -11.45 -28.83 -7.74
N CYS A 48 -12.45 -28.41 -6.95
CA CYS A 48 -13.32 -29.33 -6.22
C CYS A 48 -14.13 -30.20 -7.20
N ASN A 49 -14.66 -29.63 -8.28
CA ASN A 49 -15.41 -30.38 -9.29
C ASN A 49 -14.52 -31.44 -9.96
N GLU A 50 -13.31 -31.07 -10.37
CA GLU A 50 -12.33 -32.02 -10.91
C GLU A 50 -11.99 -33.12 -9.90
N PHE A 51 -11.79 -32.76 -8.64
CA PHE A 51 -11.47 -33.72 -7.58
C PHE A 51 -12.58 -34.75 -7.41
N HIS A 52 -13.85 -34.32 -7.33
CA HIS A 52 -15.00 -35.22 -7.14
C HIS A 52 -15.35 -36.01 -8.41
N ALA A 53 -14.96 -35.53 -9.60
CA ALA A 53 -15.08 -36.31 -10.84
C ALA A 53 -14.08 -37.46 -10.90
N ARG A 54 -12.90 -37.31 -10.27
CA ARG A 54 -11.83 -38.32 -10.29
C ARG A 54 -11.85 -39.26 -9.08
N ILE A 55 -12.32 -38.79 -7.94
CA ILE A 55 -12.33 -39.55 -6.69
C ILE A 55 -13.75 -39.51 -6.11
N SER A 56 -14.37 -40.69 -6.03
CA SER A 56 -15.70 -40.81 -5.44
C SER A 56 -15.70 -40.35 -3.97
N TRP A 57 -16.78 -39.67 -3.58
CA TRP A 57 -17.00 -39.21 -2.21
C TRP A 57 -17.05 -40.36 -1.19
N ARG A 58 -17.34 -41.59 -1.66
CA ARG A 58 -17.40 -42.83 -0.88
C ARG A 58 -16.01 -43.35 -0.47
N VAL A 59 -14.93 -42.94 -1.16
CA VAL A 59 -13.57 -43.38 -0.84
C VAL A 59 -13.12 -42.78 0.50
N ALA A 60 -12.68 -43.65 1.41
CA ALA A 60 -12.18 -43.25 2.72
C ALA A 60 -10.89 -42.43 2.60
N ASP A 61 -10.55 -41.66 3.64
CA ASP A 61 -9.41 -40.73 3.59
C ASP A 61 -8.03 -41.42 3.60
N ASP A 62 -7.98 -42.60 4.21
CA ASP A 62 -6.82 -43.47 4.35
C ASP A 62 -6.65 -44.44 3.18
N GLU A 63 -7.69 -44.61 2.37
CA GLU A 63 -7.69 -45.43 1.15
C GLU A 63 -7.22 -44.59 -0.06
N GLU A 64 -6.42 -45.21 -0.93
CA GLU A 64 -6.09 -44.64 -2.23
C GLU A 64 -7.16 -45.04 -3.26
N PRO A 65 -7.56 -44.13 -4.15
CA PRO A 65 -8.45 -44.48 -5.26
C PRO A 65 -7.74 -45.45 -6.21
N ASP A 66 -8.52 -46.27 -6.90
CA ASP A 66 -8.01 -47.18 -7.93
C ASP A 66 -7.40 -46.38 -9.11
N GLU A 67 -6.26 -46.85 -9.60
CA GLU A 67 -5.60 -46.29 -10.79
C GLU A 67 -5.88 -47.19 -12.02
N PRO A 68 -6.09 -46.61 -13.22
CA PRO A 68 -6.00 -45.19 -13.55
C PRO A 68 -7.23 -44.39 -13.10
N LEU A 69 -7.00 -43.14 -12.69
CA LEU A 69 -8.08 -42.22 -12.36
C LEU A 69 -8.93 -41.90 -13.61
N PRO A 70 -10.24 -41.69 -13.47
CA PRO A 70 -11.10 -41.23 -14.56
C PRO A 70 -10.57 -39.94 -15.20
N GLU A 71 -10.76 -39.80 -16.51
CA GLU A 71 -10.48 -38.55 -17.22
C GLU A 71 -11.51 -37.49 -16.81
N TYR A 72 -11.05 -36.26 -16.59
CA TYR A 72 -11.94 -35.15 -16.22
C TYR A 72 -12.27 -34.30 -17.45
N ASP A 73 -13.56 -34.24 -17.78
CA ASP A 73 -14.11 -33.31 -18.77
C ASP A 73 -14.90 -32.19 -18.04
N PRO A 74 -14.44 -30.93 -18.08
CA PRO A 74 -15.12 -29.81 -17.44
C PRO A 74 -16.47 -29.45 -18.08
N LEU A 75 -16.78 -29.95 -19.28
CA LEU A 75 -18.05 -29.73 -19.97
C LEU A 75 -19.04 -30.88 -19.75
N ALA A 76 -18.60 -32.00 -19.17
CA ALA A 76 -19.47 -33.12 -18.87
C ALA A 76 -20.50 -32.74 -17.80
N THR A 77 -21.76 -33.08 -18.05
CA THR A 77 -22.82 -32.96 -17.05
C THR A 77 -22.66 -34.07 -16.01
N ALA A 78 -22.67 -33.71 -14.73
CA ALA A 78 -22.64 -34.69 -13.64
C ALA A 78 -23.88 -35.61 -13.74
N GLU A 79 -23.65 -36.91 -13.73
CA GLU A 79 -24.73 -37.88 -13.64
C GLU A 79 -25.46 -37.71 -12.31
N VAL A 80 -26.79 -37.65 -12.37
CA VAL A 80 -27.63 -37.60 -11.18
C VAL A 80 -27.67 -39.01 -10.60
N GLU A 81 -26.89 -39.24 -9.55
CA GLU A 81 -26.98 -40.46 -8.76
C GLU A 81 -28.36 -40.51 -8.06
N GLU A 82 -29.10 -41.59 -8.26
CA GLU A 82 -30.29 -41.90 -7.46
C GLU A 82 -29.83 -42.31 -6.06
N LEU A 83 -30.03 -41.44 -5.08
CA LEU A 83 -29.66 -41.64 -3.68
C LEU A 83 -30.91 -41.48 -2.82
N ASP A 84 -30.99 -42.23 -1.73
CA ASP A 84 -32.00 -41.98 -0.70
C ASP A 84 -31.68 -40.68 0.08
N ASP A 85 -32.62 -40.24 0.92
CA ASP A 85 -32.49 -39.00 1.67
C ASP A 85 -31.29 -39.01 2.63
N ASP A 86 -30.99 -40.16 3.24
CA ASP A 86 -29.89 -40.34 4.19
C ASP A 86 -28.53 -40.32 3.47
N GLU A 87 -28.41 -40.99 2.33
CA GLU A 87 -27.23 -41.00 1.47
C GLU A 87 -26.99 -39.62 0.84
N THR A 88 -28.05 -38.89 0.49
CA THR A 88 -27.95 -37.52 -0.02
C THR A 88 -27.34 -36.58 1.03
N GLU A 89 -27.80 -36.69 2.29
CA GLU A 89 -27.25 -35.91 3.40
C GLU A 89 -25.80 -36.29 3.70
N ALA A 90 -25.49 -37.59 3.68
CA ALA A 90 -24.14 -38.10 3.88
C ALA A 90 -23.18 -37.59 2.77
N LYS A 91 -23.61 -37.65 1.51
CA LYS A 91 -22.87 -37.12 0.36
C LYS A 91 -22.61 -35.64 0.51
N ARG A 92 -23.64 -34.85 0.85
CA ARG A 92 -23.52 -33.40 1.07
C ARG A 92 -22.47 -33.09 2.14
N THR A 93 -22.61 -33.70 3.32
CA THR A 93 -21.71 -33.49 4.45
C THR A 93 -20.26 -33.89 4.12
N ARG A 94 -20.09 -35.01 3.39
CA ARG A 94 -18.78 -35.50 2.96
C ARG A 94 -18.14 -34.56 1.95
N ILE A 95 -18.88 -34.12 0.93
CA ILE A 95 -18.41 -33.17 -0.10
C ILE A 95 -18.00 -31.85 0.54
N GLU A 96 -18.82 -31.30 1.44
CA GLU A 96 -18.48 -30.06 2.16
C GLU A 96 -17.17 -30.19 2.95
N THR A 97 -17.03 -31.31 3.67
CA THR A 97 -15.82 -31.61 4.43
C THR A 97 -14.59 -31.71 3.53
N LEU A 98 -14.71 -32.40 2.38
CA LEU A 98 -13.64 -32.55 1.41
C LEU A 98 -13.28 -31.21 0.75
N ASN A 99 -14.26 -30.42 0.33
CA ASN A 99 -14.04 -29.08 -0.23
C ASN A 99 -13.30 -28.16 0.74
N ALA A 100 -13.68 -28.18 2.02
CA ALA A 100 -12.98 -27.43 3.06
C ALA A 100 -11.52 -27.91 3.26
N ARG A 101 -11.23 -29.19 3.03
CA ARG A 101 -9.86 -29.74 3.10
C ARG A 101 -9.03 -29.38 1.88
N ILE A 102 -9.59 -29.50 0.67
CA ILE A 102 -8.96 -29.07 -0.58
C ILE A 102 -8.56 -27.60 -0.48
N ASN A 103 -9.49 -26.74 -0.07
CA ASN A 103 -9.23 -25.31 0.12
C ASN A 103 -8.10 -25.07 1.15
N ARG A 104 -8.16 -25.73 2.32
CA ARG A 104 -7.08 -25.62 3.34
C ARG A 104 -5.73 -26.10 2.81
N TRP A 105 -5.71 -27.18 2.02
CA TRP A 105 -4.49 -27.72 1.44
C TRP A 105 -3.87 -26.75 0.42
N LEU A 106 -4.67 -26.23 -0.51
CA LEU A 106 -4.26 -25.23 -1.49
C LEU A 106 -3.73 -23.98 -0.79
N LYS A 107 -4.47 -23.43 0.18
CA LYS A 107 -4.03 -22.29 1.00
C LYS A 107 -2.70 -22.52 1.68
N TYR A 108 -2.54 -23.68 2.33
CA TYR A 108 -1.32 -24.02 3.05
C TYR A 108 -0.12 -24.13 2.10
N ARG A 109 -0.29 -24.84 0.98
CA ARG A 109 0.77 -25.02 -0.03
C ARG A 109 1.12 -23.71 -0.72
N ALA A 110 0.13 -22.93 -1.14
CA ALA A 110 0.33 -21.60 -1.69
C ALA A 110 1.06 -20.68 -0.70
N LYS A 111 0.70 -20.70 0.59
CA LYS A 111 1.42 -19.95 1.64
C LYS A 111 2.87 -20.40 1.81
N LYS A 112 3.17 -21.68 1.59
CA LYS A 112 4.55 -22.22 1.67
C LYS A 112 5.36 -21.90 0.41
N LEU A 113 4.73 -21.85 -0.75
CA LEU A 113 5.35 -21.50 -2.03
C LEU A 113 5.55 -19.99 -2.19
N ARG A 114 4.58 -19.20 -1.74
CA ARG A 114 4.74 -17.77 -1.55
C ARG A 114 5.84 -17.56 -0.52
N ARG A 115 7.00 -17.08 -0.97
CA ARG A 115 7.95 -16.44 -0.06
C ARG A 115 7.14 -15.38 0.69
N PRO A 116 7.24 -15.28 2.03
CA PRO A 116 6.57 -14.20 2.72
C PRO A 116 7.02 -12.91 2.04
N THR A 117 6.09 -12.24 1.38
CA THR A 117 6.20 -10.83 1.03
C THR A 117 6.07 -10.04 2.32
N THR A 118 6.89 -10.35 3.33
CA THR A 118 7.53 -9.33 4.14
C THR A 118 8.45 -8.56 3.20
N ARG A 119 7.88 -7.87 2.22
CA ARG A 119 8.56 -6.74 1.63
C ARG A 119 8.74 -5.82 2.82
N ASP A 120 10.00 -5.64 3.21
CA ASP A 120 10.36 -4.57 4.13
C ASP A 120 9.53 -3.35 3.74
N ARG A 121 8.78 -2.74 4.67
CA ARG A 121 7.89 -1.60 4.34
C ARG A 121 8.67 -0.46 3.68
N THR A 122 9.98 -0.44 3.89
CA THR A 122 10.94 0.49 3.28
C THR A 122 11.25 0.19 1.81
N GLN A 123 10.95 -1.03 1.33
CA GLN A 123 11.09 -1.47 -0.06
C GLN A 123 9.73 -1.73 -0.73
N ASP A 124 8.66 -1.88 0.04
CA ASP A 124 7.31 -2.03 -0.49
C ASP A 124 6.80 -0.69 -1.05
N PRO A 125 6.53 -0.57 -2.37
CA PRO A 125 6.03 0.67 -2.95
C PRO A 125 4.71 1.13 -2.31
N TRP A 126 3.86 0.19 -1.89
CA TRP A 126 2.62 0.51 -1.21
C TRP A 126 2.84 1.02 0.21
N GLY A 127 3.75 0.38 0.96
CA GLY A 127 4.23 0.88 2.25
C GLY A 127 4.78 2.31 2.18
N ILE A 128 5.61 2.61 1.18
CA ILE A 128 6.16 3.94 0.93
C ILE A 128 5.06 4.93 0.53
N LEU A 129 4.11 4.52 -0.31
CA LEU A 129 3.01 5.39 -0.69
C LEU A 129 2.14 5.75 0.53
N LEU A 130 1.77 4.76 1.35
CA LEU A 130 0.99 4.96 2.57
C LEU A 130 1.73 5.78 3.63
N SER A 131 3.06 5.70 3.72
CA SER A 131 3.82 6.52 4.68
C SER A 131 3.71 8.02 4.39
N LYS A 132 3.48 8.41 3.13
CA LYS A 132 3.22 9.80 2.76
C LYS A 132 1.95 10.36 3.41
N LEU A 133 0.95 9.51 3.67
CA LEU A 133 -0.26 9.93 4.38
C LEU A 133 0.08 10.41 5.79
N ALA A 134 1.00 9.71 6.47
CA ALA A 134 1.52 10.12 7.78
C ALA A 134 2.51 11.28 7.72
N GLY A 135 2.76 11.86 6.54
CA GLY A 135 3.74 12.92 6.34
C GLY A 135 5.19 12.44 6.41
N ILE A 136 5.44 11.12 6.44
CA ILE A 136 6.79 10.56 6.50
C ILE A 136 7.43 10.72 5.12
N LYS A 137 8.45 11.59 5.04
CA LYS A 137 9.21 11.86 3.83
C LYS A 137 10.50 11.05 3.83
N SER A 138 10.95 10.64 2.66
CA SER A 138 12.30 10.08 2.51
C SER A 138 13.33 11.11 2.98
N PRO A 139 14.32 10.70 3.78
CA PRO A 139 15.39 11.60 4.20
C PRO A 139 16.18 12.06 2.96
N PRO A 140 16.70 13.30 2.97
CA PRO A 140 17.60 13.77 1.92
C PRO A 140 18.90 12.96 1.94
N LYS A 141 19.65 13.02 0.83
CA LYS A 141 21.01 12.48 0.80
C LYS A 141 21.93 13.35 1.66
N ALA A 142 23.04 12.75 2.13
CA ALA A 142 24.09 13.49 2.84
C ALA A 142 24.53 14.72 2.03
N ARG A 143 24.60 15.86 2.72
CA ARG A 143 25.08 17.11 2.13
C ARG A 143 26.56 16.96 1.78
N GLN A 144 27.01 17.67 0.75
CA GLN A 144 28.45 17.84 0.52
C GLN A 144 29.03 18.79 1.58
N GLY A 145 30.34 18.72 1.87
CA GLY A 145 30.98 19.54 2.91
C GLY A 145 30.66 21.03 2.80
N PHE A 146 30.73 21.62 1.60
CA PHE A 146 30.38 23.02 1.39
C PHE A 146 28.89 23.34 1.64
N GLN A 147 27.99 22.37 1.41
CA GLN A 147 26.56 22.53 1.68
C GLN A 147 26.26 22.41 3.17
N GLN A 148 27.02 21.59 3.90
CA GLN A 148 26.96 21.53 5.35
C GLN A 148 27.50 22.82 5.97
N TYR A 149 28.61 23.36 5.44
CA TYR A 149 29.12 24.67 5.82
C TYR A 149 28.07 25.77 5.59
N MET A 150 27.42 25.75 4.43
CA MET A 150 26.31 26.67 4.16
C MET A 150 25.09 26.42 5.07
N HIS A 151 24.91 25.24 5.63
CA HIS A 151 23.81 24.98 6.56
C HIS A 151 24.12 25.49 7.97
N GLU A 152 25.37 25.34 8.43
CA GLU A 152 25.82 25.68 9.78
C GLU A 152 26.19 27.17 9.92
N SER A 153 26.86 27.76 8.92
CA SER A 153 27.49 29.09 9.02
C SER A 153 26.83 30.17 8.16
N TYR A 154 25.64 29.93 7.58
CA TYR A 154 25.04 30.89 6.63
C TYR A 154 24.85 32.27 7.24
N ASP A 155 24.08 32.37 8.33
CA ASP A 155 23.69 33.66 8.88
C ASP A 155 24.85 34.40 9.55
N ALA A 156 25.83 33.67 10.08
CA ALA A 156 26.96 34.23 10.81
C ALA A 156 28.12 34.68 9.90
N GLU A 157 28.50 33.85 8.92
CA GLU A 157 29.75 34.07 8.16
C GLU A 157 29.47 34.35 6.68
N ILE A 158 28.61 33.54 6.05
CA ILE A 158 28.46 33.57 4.59
C ILE A 158 27.55 34.71 4.16
N LYS A 159 26.46 34.98 4.88
CA LYS A 159 25.46 36.00 4.54
C LYS A 159 26.06 37.42 4.48
N PRO A 160 26.87 37.88 5.45
CA PRO A 160 27.53 39.19 5.34
C PRO A 160 28.42 39.30 4.10
N VAL A 161 29.16 38.25 3.77
CA VAL A 161 30.06 38.23 2.60
C VAL A 161 29.26 38.19 1.29
N VAL A 162 28.19 37.40 1.23
CA VAL A 162 27.25 37.36 0.10
C VAL A 162 26.63 38.73 -0.12
N GLU A 163 26.13 39.38 0.93
CA GLU A 163 25.50 40.71 0.82
C GLU A 163 26.49 41.77 0.36
N ALA A 164 27.72 41.76 0.90
CA ALA A 164 28.78 42.68 0.49
C ALA A 164 29.17 42.48 -0.99
N ARG A 165 29.42 41.23 -1.40
CA ARG A 165 29.79 40.90 -2.80
C ARG A 165 28.65 41.13 -3.78
N TRP A 166 27.40 40.87 -3.36
CA TRP A 166 26.22 41.14 -4.19
C TRP A 166 26.00 42.64 -4.40
N LYS A 167 26.17 43.46 -3.36
CA LYS A 167 26.12 44.92 -3.47
C LYS A 167 27.21 45.45 -4.40
N ALA A 168 28.45 44.96 -4.28
CA ALA A 168 29.55 45.36 -5.16
C ALA A 168 29.26 45.02 -6.63
N ARG A 169 28.75 43.81 -6.90
CA ARG A 169 28.37 43.37 -8.25
C ARG A 169 27.27 44.25 -8.87
N LEU A 170 26.25 44.62 -8.09
CA LEU A 170 25.17 45.50 -8.57
C LEU A 170 25.69 46.89 -8.97
N VAL A 171 26.69 47.42 -8.26
CA VAL A 171 27.34 48.70 -8.58
C VAL A 171 28.14 48.61 -9.88
N GLU A 172 28.75 47.46 -10.16
CA GLU A 172 29.65 47.24 -11.30
C GLU A 172 28.90 46.92 -12.62
N GLU A 173 27.82 46.13 -12.59
CA GLU A 173 27.08 45.71 -13.79
C GLU A 173 26.11 46.78 -14.36
N ASP A 174 25.54 47.67 -13.54
CA ASP A 174 24.40 48.54 -13.95
C ASP A 174 24.51 50.03 -13.55
N GLY A 175 25.57 50.44 -12.83
CA GLY A 175 25.57 51.75 -12.16
C GLY A 175 24.49 51.87 -11.06
N VAL A 176 24.29 53.09 -10.54
CA VAL A 176 23.51 53.35 -9.29
C VAL A 176 22.04 52.90 -9.34
N ASP A 177 21.45 52.67 -10.53
CA ASP A 177 20.02 52.38 -10.68
C ASP A 177 19.60 50.95 -10.30
N SER A 178 20.50 49.96 -10.31
CA SER A 178 20.15 48.57 -9.94
C SER A 178 19.92 48.37 -8.43
N LEU A 179 20.57 49.18 -7.58
CA LEU A 179 20.36 49.23 -6.12
C LEU A 179 18.89 49.55 -5.76
N LYS A 180 18.15 50.23 -6.64
CA LYS A 180 16.73 50.54 -6.43
C LYS A 180 15.81 49.34 -6.65
N THR A 181 16.24 48.32 -7.38
CA THR A 181 15.38 47.16 -7.72
C THR A 181 15.22 46.15 -6.60
N GLY A 182 15.99 46.25 -5.50
CA GLY A 182 15.84 45.39 -4.32
C GLY A 182 16.03 43.90 -4.60
N LYS A 183 16.69 43.52 -5.71
CA LYS A 183 16.88 42.11 -6.08
C LYS A 183 17.80 41.41 -5.09
N ALA A 184 17.25 40.42 -4.39
CA ALA A 184 18.00 39.56 -3.49
C ALA A 184 19.00 38.67 -4.27
N PRO A 185 20.14 38.28 -3.66
CA PRO A 185 21.12 37.38 -4.27
C PRO A 185 20.49 36.04 -4.61
N ASN A 186 20.72 35.56 -5.84
CA ASN A 186 20.16 34.29 -6.31
C ASN A 186 20.86 33.08 -5.67
N ALA A 187 20.23 31.90 -5.73
CA ALA A 187 20.77 30.68 -5.13
C ALA A 187 22.15 30.26 -5.69
N PRO A 188 22.41 30.31 -7.01
CA PRO A 188 23.73 30.01 -7.57
C PRO A 188 24.85 30.91 -7.02
N PHE A 189 24.61 32.21 -6.90
CA PHE A 189 25.59 33.17 -6.37
C PHE A 189 25.94 32.86 -4.92
N ARG A 190 24.93 32.60 -4.08
CA ARG A 190 25.14 32.20 -2.68
C ARG A 190 26.00 30.94 -2.56
N ALA A 191 25.69 29.92 -3.38
CA ALA A 191 26.44 28.68 -3.40
C ALA A 191 27.88 28.87 -3.91
N GLN A 192 28.12 29.80 -4.85
CA GLN A 192 29.46 30.13 -5.31
C GLN A 192 30.30 30.73 -4.18
N VAL A 193 29.80 31.78 -3.52
CA VAL A 193 30.51 32.44 -2.41
C VAL A 193 30.80 31.44 -1.28
N ALA A 194 29.81 30.61 -0.91
CA ALA A 194 29.99 29.58 0.11
C ALA A 194 31.06 28.54 -0.27
N ARG A 195 31.19 28.17 -1.56
CA ARG A 195 32.23 27.25 -2.03
C ARG A 195 33.62 27.86 -1.97
N GLU A 196 33.74 29.15 -2.28
CA GLU A 196 35.01 29.86 -2.20
C GLU A 196 35.49 29.96 -0.75
N MET A 197 34.60 30.40 0.16
CA MET A 197 34.89 30.42 1.60
C MET A 197 35.20 29.02 2.14
N PHE A 198 34.45 28.00 1.73
CA PHE A 198 34.72 26.61 2.11
C PHE A 198 36.09 26.11 1.64
N LYS A 199 36.62 26.59 0.50
CA LYS A 199 37.96 26.21 0.02
C LYS A 199 39.07 26.83 0.85
N GLU A 200 38.82 27.98 1.48
CA GLU A 200 39.77 28.67 2.36
C GLU A 200 39.89 27.99 3.74
N LEU A 201 38.90 27.16 4.12
CA LEU A 201 38.97 26.34 5.32
C LEU A 201 40.09 25.30 5.21
N GLY A 202 40.71 24.99 6.35
CA GLY A 202 41.72 23.95 6.47
C GLY A 202 41.16 22.55 6.17
N ASP A 203 42.03 21.63 5.74
CA ASP A 203 41.64 20.25 5.40
C ASP A 203 40.86 19.56 6.53
N ASP A 204 41.35 19.69 7.78
CA ASP A 204 40.71 19.10 8.95
C ASP A 204 39.27 19.60 9.17
N GLU A 205 39.02 20.89 8.93
CA GLU A 205 37.70 21.50 9.11
C GLU A 205 36.74 21.06 7.99
N ARG A 206 37.24 20.97 6.76
CA ARG A 206 36.46 20.46 5.61
C ARG A 206 36.07 19.00 5.81
N ASP A 207 36.99 18.19 6.31
CA ASP A 207 36.74 16.78 6.62
C ASP A 207 35.76 16.64 7.79
N ALA A 208 35.89 17.46 8.83
CA ALA A 208 34.94 17.48 9.95
C ALA A 208 33.51 17.84 9.48
N LEU A 209 33.36 18.85 8.61
CA LEU A 209 32.07 19.22 8.01
C LEU A 209 31.49 18.08 7.15
N ALA A 210 32.32 17.42 6.35
CA ALA A 210 31.89 16.28 5.55
C ALA A 210 31.46 15.09 6.44
N GLN A 211 32.14 14.87 7.56
CA GLN A 211 31.78 13.82 8.52
C GLN A 211 30.46 14.14 9.23
N ARG A 212 30.27 15.36 9.73
CA ARG A 212 28.98 15.79 10.33
C ARG A 212 27.82 15.63 9.35
N ALA A 213 28.02 15.98 8.09
CA ALA A 213 27.00 15.81 7.05
C ALA A 213 26.60 14.35 6.83
N LYS A 214 27.56 13.40 6.95
CA LYS A 214 27.29 11.96 6.88
C LYS A 214 26.55 11.48 8.12
N ASP A 215 26.95 11.93 9.29
CA ASP A 215 26.36 11.53 10.58
C ASP A 215 24.90 12.00 10.68
N GLU A 216 24.62 13.27 10.35
CA GLU A 216 23.25 13.80 10.28
C GLU A 216 22.37 13.00 9.30
N ALA A 217 22.89 12.66 8.13
CA ALA A 217 22.15 11.89 7.14
C ALA A 217 21.92 10.44 7.60
N ALA A 218 22.87 9.85 8.31
CA ALA A 218 22.73 8.52 8.90
C ALA A 218 21.66 8.52 10.00
N ASP A 219 21.63 9.55 10.84
CA ASP A 219 20.64 9.73 11.90
C ASP A 219 19.24 9.93 11.33
N GLN A 220 19.07 10.82 10.34
CA GLN A 220 17.79 11.03 9.65
C GLN A 220 17.31 9.74 8.96
N ARG A 221 18.24 8.96 8.38
CA ARG A 221 17.91 7.68 7.77
C ARG A 221 17.50 6.65 8.81
N ARG A 222 18.14 6.62 9.99
CA ARG A 222 17.76 5.74 11.10
C ARG A 222 16.34 6.06 11.56
N GLU A 223 16.04 7.33 11.83
CA GLU A 223 14.71 7.79 12.25
C GLU A 223 13.63 7.43 11.20
N TYR A 224 13.91 7.68 9.92
CA TYR A 224 13.02 7.29 8.83
C TYR A 224 12.73 5.78 8.81
N LEU A 225 13.76 4.94 8.95
CA LEU A 225 13.60 3.49 8.95
C LEU A 225 12.82 3.01 10.17
N GLU A 226 13.01 3.62 11.33
CA GLU A 226 12.25 3.31 12.55
C GLU A 226 10.76 3.66 12.37
N LEU A 227 10.46 4.85 11.83
CA LEU A 227 9.09 5.28 11.52
C LEU A 227 8.41 4.36 10.49
N MET A 228 9.15 3.90 9.48
CA MET A 228 8.62 3.00 8.44
C MET A 228 8.36 1.58 8.95
N LYS A 229 9.23 1.07 9.83
CA LYS A 229 9.10 -0.29 10.40
C LYS A 229 8.06 -0.35 11.51
N GLY A 230 7.85 0.75 12.23
CA GLY A 230 6.84 0.84 13.29
C GLY A 230 5.40 0.69 12.76
N PRO A 231 4.45 0.25 13.62
CA PRO A 231 3.03 0.33 13.29
C PRO A 231 2.59 1.80 13.17
N PRO A 232 1.56 2.12 12.36
CA PRO A 232 1.01 3.46 12.29
C PRO A 232 0.63 3.97 13.69
N SER A 233 1.01 5.21 14.00
CA SER A 233 0.71 5.79 15.31
C SER A 233 -0.80 5.92 15.52
N LYS A 234 -1.26 5.54 16.72
CA LYS A 234 -2.66 5.68 17.14
C LYS A 234 -2.93 6.97 17.94
N ALA A 235 -1.90 7.78 18.19
CA ALA A 235 -2.04 9.02 18.94
C ALA A 235 -2.96 10.01 18.19
N PRO A 236 -3.88 10.73 18.88
CA PRO A 236 -4.83 11.64 18.23
C PRO A 236 -4.15 12.68 17.32
N LYS A 237 -3.05 13.28 17.77
CA LYS A 237 -2.27 14.26 16.99
C LYS A 237 -1.75 13.68 15.67
N ASN A 238 -1.23 12.45 15.68
CA ASN A 238 -0.69 11.81 14.49
C ASN A 238 -1.80 11.36 13.55
N ARG A 239 -2.96 10.95 14.08
CA ARG A 239 -4.16 10.66 13.27
C ARG A 239 -4.69 11.92 12.60
N GLN A 240 -4.74 13.04 13.31
CA GLN A 240 -5.15 14.33 12.73
C GLN A 240 -4.21 14.72 11.58
N ALA A 241 -2.90 14.62 11.76
CA ALA A 241 -1.94 14.87 10.69
C ALA A 241 -2.18 13.97 9.46
N CYS A 242 -2.53 12.70 9.65
CA CYS A 242 -2.92 11.81 8.55
C CYS A 242 -4.21 12.28 7.86
N ILE A 243 -5.20 12.71 8.64
CA ILE A 243 -6.49 13.21 8.15
C ILE A 243 -6.29 14.50 7.33
N ASP A 244 -5.46 15.42 7.82
CA ASP A 244 -5.17 16.68 7.13
C ASP A 244 -4.47 16.44 5.78
N ASN A 245 -3.59 15.44 5.72
CA ASN A 245 -2.89 15.04 4.50
C ASN A 245 -3.75 14.19 3.54
N LEU A 246 -4.89 13.65 4.01
CA LEU A 246 -5.70 12.69 3.27
C LEU A 246 -6.24 13.27 1.97
N GLY A 247 -6.65 14.55 1.98
CA GLY A 247 -7.15 15.24 0.79
C GLY A 247 -6.12 15.27 -0.34
N THR A 248 -4.92 15.77 -0.05
CA THR A 248 -3.81 15.83 -1.01
C THR A 248 -3.40 14.43 -1.48
N PHE A 249 -3.28 13.49 -0.55
CA PHE A 249 -2.92 12.10 -0.86
C PHE A 249 -3.91 11.43 -1.82
N MET A 250 -5.20 11.50 -1.49
CA MET A 250 -6.24 10.84 -2.29
C MET A 250 -6.46 11.52 -3.63
N THR A 251 -6.25 12.84 -3.73
CA THR A 251 -6.36 13.55 -5.00
C THR A 251 -5.42 12.98 -6.06
N GLU A 252 -4.16 12.69 -5.71
CA GLU A 252 -3.20 12.07 -6.63
C GLU A 252 -3.60 10.65 -7.04
N VAL A 253 -4.15 9.87 -6.11
CA VAL A 253 -4.64 8.50 -6.40
C VAL A 253 -5.83 8.56 -7.36
N LEU A 254 -6.84 9.39 -7.05
CA LEU A 254 -8.04 9.55 -7.86
C LEU A 254 -7.71 10.12 -9.25
N LYS A 255 -6.78 11.07 -9.32
CA LYS A 255 -6.25 11.59 -10.58
C LYS A 255 -5.66 10.47 -11.44
N GLY A 256 -4.83 9.61 -10.88
CA GLY A 256 -4.28 8.46 -11.60
C GLY A 256 -5.37 7.53 -12.15
N VAL A 257 -6.36 7.19 -11.32
CA VAL A 257 -7.50 6.36 -11.78
C VAL A 257 -8.22 7.02 -12.96
N TYR A 258 -8.52 8.32 -12.84
CA TYR A 258 -9.17 9.07 -13.92
C TYR A 258 -8.33 9.09 -15.21
N GLU A 259 -7.04 9.37 -15.12
CA GLU A 259 -6.15 9.46 -16.29
C GLU A 259 -6.01 8.12 -17.02
N TYR A 260 -5.95 7.00 -16.29
CA TYR A 260 -5.79 5.68 -16.90
C TYR A 260 -7.10 5.02 -17.34
N THR A 261 -8.24 5.39 -16.75
CA THR A 261 -9.53 4.71 -17.01
C THR A 261 -10.59 5.60 -17.66
N GLY A 262 -10.42 6.93 -17.60
CA GLY A 262 -11.43 7.92 -17.99
C GLY A 262 -12.62 8.01 -17.03
N LEU A 263 -12.64 7.23 -15.94
CA LEU A 263 -13.77 7.21 -15.00
C LEU A 263 -13.67 8.37 -14.00
N SER A 264 -14.74 9.15 -13.90
CA SER A 264 -14.93 10.08 -12.78
C SER A 264 -15.05 9.32 -11.47
N CYS A 265 -14.31 9.75 -10.46
CA CYS A 265 -14.19 9.02 -9.21
C CYS A 265 -14.26 9.95 -8.00
N PHE A 266 -14.84 9.48 -6.91
CA PHE A 266 -14.86 10.20 -5.64
C PHE A 266 -14.73 9.22 -4.48
N ALA A 267 -14.26 9.73 -3.35
CA ALA A 267 -14.13 9.00 -2.10
C ALA A 267 -14.77 9.81 -0.97
N VAL A 268 -15.50 9.12 -0.09
CA VAL A 268 -16.02 9.67 1.16
C VAL A 268 -15.38 8.91 2.31
N PHE A 269 -14.80 9.65 3.24
CA PHE A 269 -14.23 9.13 4.48
C PHE A 269 -15.07 9.65 5.63
N GLY A 270 -15.21 8.87 6.69
CA GLY A 270 -15.89 9.35 7.89
C GLY A 270 -15.53 8.58 9.14
N GLY A 271 -15.67 9.25 10.26
CA GLY A 271 -15.30 8.74 11.57
C GLY A 271 -15.04 9.87 12.57
N PRO A 272 -14.57 9.54 13.78
CA PRO A 272 -14.25 10.51 14.80
C PRO A 272 -13.00 11.32 14.40
N ILE A 273 -13.13 12.65 14.36
CA ILE A 273 -12.03 13.54 13.98
C ILE A 273 -11.45 14.22 15.24
N PRO A 274 -10.15 14.01 15.57
CA PRO A 274 -9.53 14.56 16.78
C PRO A 274 -9.62 16.08 16.95
N MET A 275 -9.49 16.89 15.89
CA MET A 275 -9.59 18.35 16.00
C MET A 275 -11.00 18.86 16.35
N TYR A 276 -12.01 17.99 16.27
CA TYR A 276 -13.39 18.28 16.65
C TYR A 276 -13.80 17.42 17.85
N ASP A 277 -12.88 17.22 18.80
CA ASP A 277 -13.11 16.46 20.04
C ASP A 277 -13.62 15.02 19.83
N GLY A 278 -13.31 14.43 18.67
CA GLY A 278 -13.78 13.07 18.33
C GLY A 278 -15.17 13.03 17.71
N ASP A 279 -15.77 14.17 17.37
CA ASP A 279 -17.04 14.24 16.64
C ASP A 279 -16.99 13.43 15.35
N LEU A 280 -18.10 12.75 15.05
CA LEU A 280 -18.30 12.08 13.77
C LEU A 280 -18.44 13.11 12.65
N ARG A 281 -17.47 13.11 11.74
CA ARG A 281 -17.44 13.99 10.57
C ARG A 281 -17.15 13.18 9.32
N THR A 282 -17.42 13.80 8.17
CA THR A 282 -17.12 13.23 6.86
C THR A 282 -16.19 14.16 6.08
N LEU A 283 -15.33 13.55 5.27
CA LEU A 283 -14.41 14.21 4.35
C LEU A 283 -14.65 13.66 2.95
N THR A 284 -14.57 14.53 1.96
CA THR A 284 -14.81 14.13 0.56
C THR A 284 -13.67 14.59 -0.33
N VAL A 285 -13.28 13.70 -1.23
CA VAL A 285 -12.28 13.98 -2.28
C VAL A 285 -12.87 13.47 -3.58
N ALA A 286 -12.88 14.31 -4.61
CA ALA A 286 -13.45 13.96 -5.90
C ALA A 286 -12.50 14.39 -7.03
N TYR A 287 -12.49 13.59 -8.10
CA TYR A 287 -11.75 13.87 -9.32
C TYR A 287 -12.61 13.55 -10.55
N GLY A 288 -12.45 14.34 -11.61
CA GLY A 288 -13.37 14.36 -12.75
C GLY A 288 -14.48 15.41 -12.57
N ARG A 289 -14.98 15.92 -13.70
CA ARG A 289 -16.00 16.98 -13.76
C ARG A 289 -17.13 16.56 -14.69
N ASN A 290 -18.31 17.15 -14.49
CA ASN A 290 -19.44 16.99 -15.41
C ASN A 290 -19.25 17.84 -16.68
N GLN A 291 -20.22 17.77 -17.60
CA GLN A 291 -20.21 18.48 -18.89
C GLN A 291 -21.06 19.77 -18.88
N GLU A 292 -21.39 20.31 -17.70
CA GLU A 292 -22.13 21.57 -17.61
C GLU A 292 -21.30 22.75 -18.12
N PRO A 293 -21.93 23.87 -18.53
CA PRO A 293 -21.20 25.07 -18.97
C PRO A 293 -20.17 25.59 -17.96
N ASN A 294 -20.41 25.34 -16.67
CA ASN A 294 -19.42 25.53 -15.61
C ASN A 294 -19.10 24.17 -14.97
N PRO A 295 -18.14 23.39 -15.51
CA PRO A 295 -17.84 22.05 -15.06
C PRO A 295 -17.51 21.99 -13.57
N CYS A 296 -18.22 21.15 -12.84
CA CYS A 296 -18.02 20.98 -11.40
C CYS A 296 -17.84 19.51 -11.02
N HIS A 297 -17.30 19.28 -9.83
CA HIS A 297 -17.11 17.93 -9.30
C HIS A 297 -18.43 17.34 -8.79
N PHE A 298 -18.53 16.01 -8.70
CA PHE A 298 -19.76 15.32 -8.26
C PHE A 298 -20.36 15.86 -6.95
N PRO A 299 -19.59 16.12 -5.86
CA PRO A 299 -20.14 16.71 -4.64
C PRO A 299 -20.72 18.13 -4.80
N GLN A 300 -20.26 18.86 -5.82
CA GLN A 300 -20.64 20.25 -6.07
C GLN A 300 -21.85 20.37 -6.99
N TRP A 301 -22.05 19.39 -7.88
CA TRP A 301 -23.11 19.37 -8.88
C TRP A 301 -24.50 19.55 -8.26
N SER A 302 -24.77 18.87 -7.14
CA SER A 302 -25.97 19.10 -6.35
C SER A 302 -25.65 18.98 -4.86
N LYS A 303 -25.17 20.07 -4.27
CA LYS A 303 -24.77 20.12 -2.84
C LYS A 303 -25.85 19.62 -1.89
N ALA A 304 -27.12 19.97 -2.13
CA ALA A 304 -28.24 19.56 -1.28
C ALA A 304 -28.43 18.03 -1.29
N ARG A 305 -28.58 17.45 -2.49
CA ARG A 305 -28.69 16.00 -2.65
C ARG A 305 -27.45 15.25 -2.19
N PHE A 306 -26.26 15.76 -2.46
CA PHE A 306 -25.04 15.12 -1.99
C PHE A 306 -24.96 15.11 -0.46
N GLY A 307 -25.39 16.20 0.19
CA GLY A 307 -25.54 16.26 1.65
C GLY A 307 -26.51 15.20 2.18
N GLN A 308 -27.73 15.17 1.64
CA GLN A 308 -28.82 14.30 2.11
C GLN A 308 -28.62 12.82 1.71
N ASP A 309 -28.46 12.57 0.42
CA ASP A 309 -28.49 11.22 -0.16
C ASP A 309 -27.17 10.46 0.08
N VAL A 310 -26.05 11.17 0.28
CA VAL A 310 -24.72 10.55 0.41
C VAL A 310 -24.13 10.77 1.80
N LEU A 311 -24.00 12.02 2.24
CA LEU A 311 -23.30 12.31 3.50
C LEU A 311 -24.14 11.96 4.73
N ASP A 312 -25.44 12.25 4.75
CA ASP A 312 -26.31 11.91 5.87
C ASP A 312 -26.49 10.40 5.98
N PHE A 313 -26.70 9.72 4.85
CA PHE A 313 -26.75 8.26 4.82
C PHE A 313 -25.46 7.63 5.40
N MET A 314 -24.28 8.13 5.00
CA MET A 314 -23.02 7.68 5.58
C MET A 314 -22.90 8.03 7.06
N ARG A 315 -23.31 9.23 7.49
CA ARG A 315 -23.30 9.64 8.90
C ARG A 315 -24.16 8.74 9.77
N ASP A 316 -25.34 8.35 9.31
CA ASP A 316 -26.22 7.44 10.03
C ASP A 316 -25.59 6.06 10.18
N TRP A 317 -24.93 5.55 9.14
CA TRP A 317 -24.13 4.34 9.26
C TRP A 317 -22.97 4.49 10.25
N LEU A 318 -22.25 5.61 10.24
CA LEU A 318 -21.12 5.86 11.17
C LEU A 318 -21.55 5.83 12.63
N LYS A 319 -22.78 6.28 12.96
CA LYS A 319 -23.35 6.16 14.33
C LYS A 319 -23.48 4.71 14.79
N THR A 320 -23.57 3.75 13.87
CA THR A 320 -23.59 2.31 14.20
C THR A 320 -22.17 1.72 14.34
N ALA A 321 -21.18 2.36 13.69
CA ALA A 321 -19.80 1.89 13.64
C ALA A 321 -18.92 2.42 14.81
N TYR A 322 -19.31 3.55 15.41
CA TYR A 322 -18.58 4.18 16.50
C TYR A 322 -19.51 4.43 17.69
N SER A 323 -19.10 3.96 18.86
CA SER A 323 -19.71 4.35 20.13
C SER A 323 -19.26 5.78 20.47
N GLN A 324 -20.24 6.67 20.68
CA GLN A 324 -20.00 8.02 21.20
C GLN A 324 -19.42 7.97 22.61
#